data_AF-A0A0R3PBN9-F1
#
_entry.id   AF-A0A0R3PBN9-F1
#
_cell.length_a   1.000
_cell.length_b   1.000
_cell.length_c   1.000
_cell.angle_alpha   90.00
_cell.angle_beta   90.00
_cell.angle_gamma   90.00
#
_symmetry.space_group_name_H-M   'P 1'
#
loop_
_entity.id
_entity.type
_entity.pdbx_description
1 polymer ?
#
loop_
_entity_poly.entity_id
_entity_poly.type
_entity_poly.pdbx_seq_one_letter_code
_entity_poly.pdbx_strand_id
1 'polypeptide(L)'
;MATVDGDVKPAQAELDSQPFADSVFYLSGVQSYQRPYCLVSDCWHFMQNGSEFIKLRGPARHFRRFFSLDANLSHIRWTPTNKKPHKARIAIDDIREIRIGKNTEQLRQSDANIADLQEECLFSVIYGDDYETLDLVASCGEDANIWVTGLMALTSTKCQFFYI
;
A
#
# COMPACT_ATOMS: atom_id res chain seq x y z
N MET A 1 -15.90 -45.33 66.87
CA MET A 1 -17.13 -44.49 66.96
C MET A 1 -16.66 -43.06 66.70
N ALA A 2 -16.95 -42.36 65.62
CA ALA A 2 -17.79 -42.58 64.45
C ALA A 2 -17.16 -41.83 63.26
N THR A 3 -17.65 -42.17 62.07
CA THR A 3 -17.33 -41.70 60.71
C THR A 3 -17.51 -40.19 60.50
N VAL A 4 -16.73 -39.61 59.58
CA VAL A 4 -17.05 -38.34 58.91
C VAL A 4 -17.02 -38.57 57.39
N ASP A 5 -18.19 -38.72 56.80
CA ASP A 5 -18.48 -38.55 55.38
C ASP A 5 -19.03 -37.13 55.17
N GLY A 6 -18.72 -36.49 54.05
CA GLY A 6 -19.33 -35.21 53.69
C GLY A 6 -18.67 -34.49 52.51
N ASP A 7 -18.84 -35.06 51.31
CA ASP A 7 -18.65 -34.40 50.02
C ASP A 7 -19.74 -33.33 49.79
N VAL A 8 -19.38 -32.08 49.49
CA VAL A 8 -20.18 -31.12 48.68
C VAL A 8 -19.25 -30.05 48.08
N LYS A 9 -19.25 -29.97 46.74
CA LYS A 9 -19.02 -28.77 45.91
C LYS A 9 -20.36 -28.48 45.18
N PRO A 10 -20.60 -27.35 44.45
CA PRO A 10 -19.77 -26.17 44.15
C PRO A 10 -20.55 -24.81 44.19
N ALA A 11 -19.92 -23.70 43.81
CA ALA A 11 -20.37 -22.73 42.76
C ALA A 11 -20.07 -21.23 43.04
N GLN A 12 -19.31 -20.65 42.10
CA GLN A 12 -19.45 -19.34 41.42
C GLN A 12 -19.10 -17.98 42.10
N ALA A 13 -18.52 -17.12 41.22
CA ALA A 13 -18.29 -15.66 41.26
C ALA A 13 -16.98 -15.20 41.95
N GLU A 14 -16.20 -14.23 41.45
CA GLU A 14 -16.30 -13.28 40.34
C GLU A 14 -14.89 -12.72 40.00
N LEU A 15 -14.77 -11.99 38.88
CA LEU A 15 -13.66 -11.12 38.43
C LEU A 15 -13.11 -10.25 39.59
N ASP A 16 -11.85 -9.79 39.65
CA ASP A 16 -11.20 -8.94 38.64
C ASP A 16 -9.71 -8.68 38.97
N SER A 17 -8.94 -8.28 37.95
CA SER A 17 -7.75 -7.41 37.98
C SER A 17 -6.39 -7.84 38.62
N GLN A 18 -5.41 -8.01 37.72
CA GLN A 18 -3.92 -8.04 37.79
C GLN A 18 -3.27 -6.87 38.59
N PRO A 19 -1.91 -6.79 38.84
CA PRO A 19 -0.78 -7.34 38.03
C PRO A 19 0.50 -7.79 38.79
N PHE A 20 1.39 -8.53 38.13
CA PHE A 20 2.77 -8.08 37.84
C PHE A 20 3.47 -9.06 36.88
N ALA A 21 4.29 -8.50 36.01
CA ALA A 21 5.04 -9.15 34.95
C ALA A 21 5.97 -10.26 35.49
N ASP A 22 6.11 -11.34 34.72
CA ASP A 22 7.43 -11.91 34.45
C ASP A 22 7.41 -12.95 33.32
N SER A 23 8.47 -12.91 32.53
CA SER A 23 9.08 -14.08 31.89
C SER A 23 8.29 -14.83 30.82
N VAL A 24 8.12 -14.23 29.64
CA VAL A 24 8.03 -14.99 28.38
C VAL A 24 8.84 -14.31 27.27
N PHE A 25 10.09 -13.94 27.57
CA PHE A 25 11.11 -13.90 26.53
C PHE A 25 11.66 -15.32 26.45
N TYR A 26 11.71 -15.90 25.25
CA TYR A 26 11.95 -17.32 24.96
C TYR A 26 10.70 -18.20 25.10
N LEU A 27 9.93 -18.33 24.02
CA LEU A 27 10.00 -19.50 23.12
C LEU A 27 8.80 -19.50 22.17
N SER A 28 9.08 -19.71 20.89
CA SER A 28 8.15 -19.97 19.78
C SER A 28 7.32 -18.77 19.26
N GLY A 29 7.37 -18.59 17.94
CA GLY A 29 6.44 -17.72 17.22
C GLY A 29 7.02 -16.37 16.83
N VAL A 30 7.86 -16.35 15.80
CA VAL A 30 8.01 -15.12 14.99
C VAL A 30 6.67 -14.93 14.26
N GLN A 31 5.69 -14.35 14.96
CA GLN A 31 4.58 -13.71 14.28
C GLN A 31 5.20 -12.47 13.64
N SER A 32 5.42 -12.55 12.33
CA SER A 32 5.79 -11.45 11.47
C SER A 32 4.70 -10.37 11.53
N TYR A 33 4.70 -9.57 12.60
CA TYR A 33 3.98 -8.32 12.64
C TYR A 33 4.78 -7.34 11.79
N GLN A 34 4.26 -7.17 10.57
CA GLN A 34 4.41 -6.03 9.67
C GLN A 34 5.47 -5.03 10.16
N ARG A 35 6.66 -5.05 9.54
CA ARG A 35 7.51 -3.86 9.62
C ARG A 35 6.75 -2.77 8.88
N PRO A 36 6.21 -1.73 9.55
CA PRO A 36 5.77 -0.56 8.80
C PRO A 36 7.01 -0.05 8.08
N TYR A 37 7.02 0.01 6.75
CA TYR A 37 8.19 0.43 5.96
C TYR A 37 8.90 1.61 6.63
N CYS A 38 9.98 1.32 7.35
CA CYS A 38 10.48 2.23 8.38
C CYS A 38 11.22 3.41 7.74
N LEU A 39 11.58 3.27 6.46
CA LEU A 39 12.38 4.19 5.67
C LEU A 39 11.90 4.20 4.21
N VAL A 40 11.99 5.36 3.56
CA VAL A 40 11.66 5.54 2.12
C VAL A 40 12.41 4.55 1.22
N SER A 41 13.63 4.16 1.59
CA SER A 41 14.42 3.15 0.87
C SER A 41 13.72 1.80 0.77
N ASP A 42 12.96 1.41 1.79
CA ASP A 42 12.20 0.16 1.79
C ASP A 42 11.06 0.23 0.78
N CYS A 43 10.42 1.41 0.65
CA CYS A 43 9.41 1.64 -0.38
C CYS A 43 10.00 1.52 -1.78
N TRP A 44 11.16 2.14 -2.04
CA TRP A 44 11.82 2.02 -3.35
C TRP A 44 12.22 0.58 -3.66
N HIS A 45 12.74 -0.15 -2.68
CA HIS A 45 13.08 -1.57 -2.85
C HIS A 45 11.84 -2.41 -3.19
N PHE A 46 10.74 -2.19 -2.49
CA PHE A 46 9.46 -2.83 -2.79
C PHE A 46 8.98 -2.51 -4.22
N MET A 47 9.02 -1.23 -4.61
CA MET A 47 8.63 -0.80 -5.96
C MET A 47 9.54 -1.38 -7.06
N GLN A 48 10.83 -1.59 -6.78
CA GLN A 48 11.77 -2.23 -7.71
C GLN A 48 11.47 -3.72 -7.91
N ASN A 49 11.04 -4.41 -6.85
CA ASN A 49 10.54 -5.77 -6.95
C ASN A 49 9.23 -5.83 -7.76
N GLY A 50 8.42 -4.77 -7.66
CA GLY A 50 7.24 -4.53 -8.48
C GLY A 50 5.93 -5.06 -7.88
N SER A 51 4.82 -4.58 -8.43
CA SER A 51 3.46 -4.85 -7.92
C SER A 51 2.44 -4.93 -9.06
N GLU A 52 1.39 -5.73 -8.90
CA GLU A 52 0.29 -5.76 -9.86
C GLU A 52 -0.76 -4.70 -9.52
N PHE A 53 -1.09 -3.84 -10.49
CA PHE A 53 -2.17 -2.86 -10.37
C PHE A 53 -3.13 -2.94 -11.53
N ILE A 54 -4.35 -2.45 -11.32
CA ILE A 54 -5.29 -2.18 -12.41
C ILE A 54 -5.07 -0.75 -12.88
N LYS A 55 -4.68 -0.60 -14.14
CA LYS A 55 -4.62 0.68 -14.83
C LYS A 55 -5.96 1.01 -15.45
N LEU A 56 -6.54 2.15 -15.10
CA LEU A 56 -7.82 2.62 -15.61
C LEU A 56 -7.61 3.48 -16.87
N ARG A 57 -8.48 3.33 -17.87
CA ARG A 57 -8.47 4.15 -19.11
C ARG A 57 -9.88 4.39 -19.65
N GLY A 58 -10.45 5.55 -19.38
CA GLY A 58 -11.88 5.73 -19.64
C GLY A 58 -12.72 4.98 -18.59
N PRO A 59 -14.05 5.12 -18.62
CA PRO A 59 -14.92 4.63 -17.55
C PRO A 59 -14.90 3.10 -17.33
N ALA A 60 -14.71 2.32 -18.41
CA ALA A 60 -14.94 0.87 -18.40
C ALA A 60 -13.71 0.01 -18.79
N ARG A 61 -12.54 0.61 -19.08
CA ARG A 61 -11.37 -0.17 -19.51
C ARG A 61 -10.36 -0.29 -18.39
N HIS A 62 -10.22 -1.53 -17.92
CA HIS A 62 -9.36 -1.90 -16.80
C HIS A 62 -8.27 -2.85 -17.28
N PHE A 63 -7.02 -2.52 -16.94
CA PHE A 63 -5.87 -3.25 -17.42
C PHE A 63 -4.99 -3.67 -16.26
N ARG A 64 -5.05 -4.95 -15.86
CA ARG A 64 -4.08 -5.52 -14.91
C ARG A 64 -2.68 -5.48 -15.53
N ARG A 65 -1.74 -4.85 -14.84
CA ARG A 65 -0.36 -4.67 -15.29
C ARG A 65 0.58 -4.82 -14.11
N PHE A 66 1.76 -5.36 -14.39
CA PHE A 66 2.85 -5.37 -13.44
C PHE A 66 3.64 -4.06 -13.58
N PHE A 67 3.72 -3.29 -12.50
CA PHE A 67 4.46 -2.04 -12.40
C PHE A 67 5.75 -2.25 -11.63
N SER A 68 6.82 -1.58 -12.05
CA SER A 68 8.09 -1.55 -11.30
C SER A 68 8.77 -0.19 -11.41
N LEU A 69 9.59 0.12 -10.42
CA LEU A 69 10.53 1.24 -10.43
C LEU A 69 11.88 0.76 -10.98
N ASP A 70 12.54 1.58 -11.81
CA ASP A 70 13.88 1.24 -12.28
C ASP A 70 14.90 1.19 -11.12
N ALA A 71 15.93 0.36 -11.27
CA ALA A 71 17.01 0.22 -10.29
C ALA A 71 17.73 1.56 -10.00
N ASN A 72 17.80 2.43 -11.00
CA ASN A 72 18.38 3.77 -10.91
C ASN A 72 17.38 4.86 -10.48
N LEU A 73 16.15 4.47 -10.11
CA LEU A 73 15.07 5.36 -9.65
C LEU A 73 14.65 6.42 -10.69
N SER A 74 14.92 6.20 -11.98
CA SER A 74 14.68 7.22 -13.01
C SER A 74 13.30 7.13 -13.69
N HIS A 75 12.67 5.96 -13.68
CA HIS A 75 11.36 5.75 -14.32
C HIS A 75 10.51 4.78 -13.52
N ILE A 76 9.21 5.00 -13.52
CA ILE A 76 8.23 3.92 -13.33
C ILE A 76 7.95 3.28 -14.68
N ARG A 77 7.83 1.95 -14.69
CA ARG A 77 7.52 1.15 -15.87
C ARG A 77 6.37 0.23 -15.58
N TRP A 78 5.70 -0.21 -16.64
CA TRP A 78 4.79 -1.32 -16.56
C TRP A 78 4.98 -2.24 -17.75
N THR A 79 4.63 -3.51 -17.59
CA THR A 79 4.66 -4.47 -18.70
C THR A 79 3.74 -3.96 -19.83
N PRO A 80 4.25 -3.70 -21.05
CA PRO A 80 3.41 -3.31 -22.17
C PRO A 80 2.55 -4.49 -22.61
N THR A 81 1.28 -4.25 -22.96
CA THR A 81 0.44 -5.31 -23.56
C THR A 81 0.77 -5.62 -25.02
N ASN A 82 1.51 -4.76 -25.74
CA ASN A 82 2.07 -5.06 -27.06
C ASN A 82 3.03 -3.96 -27.60
N LYS A 83 3.85 -4.32 -28.60
CA LYS A 83 4.66 -3.59 -29.62
C LYS A 83 5.37 -2.25 -29.33
N LYS A 84 5.10 -1.52 -28.24
CA LYS A 84 5.68 -0.17 -27.98
C LYS A 84 6.13 -0.02 -26.51
N PRO A 85 7.22 -0.69 -26.10
CA PRO A 85 7.71 -0.64 -24.71
C PRO A 85 8.07 0.77 -24.23
N HIS A 86 8.52 1.66 -25.12
CA HIS A 86 8.84 3.04 -24.79
C HIS A 86 7.64 3.86 -24.29
N LYS A 87 6.40 3.44 -24.56
CA LYS A 87 5.18 4.09 -24.07
C LYS A 87 4.72 3.56 -22.71
N ALA A 88 5.35 2.51 -22.19
CA ALA A 88 4.96 1.86 -20.96
C ALA A 88 5.86 2.28 -19.78
N ARG A 89 6.12 3.59 -19.70
CA ARG A 89 6.96 4.21 -18.68
C ARG A 89 6.62 5.67 -18.50
N ILE A 90 6.94 6.21 -17.33
CA ILE A 90 6.95 7.64 -17.02
C ILE A 90 8.29 7.93 -16.36
N ALA A 91 9.02 8.94 -16.84
CA ALA A 91 10.22 9.38 -16.15
C ALA A 91 9.81 10.00 -14.81
N ILE A 92 10.56 9.72 -13.75
CA ILE A 92 10.33 10.36 -12.45
C ILE A 92 10.37 11.87 -12.62
N ASP A 93 11.26 12.38 -13.46
CA ASP A 93 11.40 13.80 -13.82
C ASP A 93 10.15 14.44 -14.42
N ASP A 94 9.30 13.66 -15.08
CA ASP A 94 8.05 14.15 -15.68
C ASP A 94 6.87 14.17 -14.71
N ILE A 95 7.00 13.54 -13.52
CA ILE A 95 5.91 13.54 -12.52
C ILE A 95 5.73 14.94 -11.95
N ARG A 96 4.50 15.44 -12.04
CA ARG A 96 4.04 16.75 -11.53
C ARG A 96 3.38 16.63 -10.17
N GLU A 97 2.54 15.61 -9.98
CA GLU A 97 1.71 15.46 -8.79
C GLU A 97 1.33 13.99 -8.59
N ILE A 98 1.12 13.59 -7.34
CA ILE A 98 0.57 12.29 -6.96
C ILE A 98 -0.67 12.55 -6.11
N ARG A 99 -1.80 11.94 -6.47
CA ARG A 99 -3.08 12.08 -5.77
C ARG A 99 -3.54 10.74 -5.25
N ILE A 100 -4.05 10.69 -4.03
CA ILE A 100 -4.64 9.48 -3.41
C ILE A 100 -6.16 9.54 -3.58
N GLY A 101 -6.86 8.42 -3.69
CA GLY A 101 -8.33 8.39 -3.78
C GLY A 101 -8.90 8.84 -5.13
N LYS A 102 -10.21 9.14 -5.16
CA LYS A 102 -10.97 9.45 -6.39
C LYS A 102 -10.82 10.91 -6.84
N ASN A 103 -9.60 11.36 -7.04
CA ASN A 103 -9.27 12.76 -7.32
C ASN A 103 -9.06 13.10 -8.81
N THR A 104 -9.34 12.17 -9.71
CA THR A 104 -9.37 12.38 -11.17
C THR A 104 -10.74 12.09 -11.73
N GLU A 105 -11.08 12.69 -12.89
CA GLU A 105 -12.36 12.45 -13.55
C GLU A 105 -12.57 10.96 -13.86
N GLN A 106 -11.51 10.26 -14.26
CA GLN A 106 -11.53 8.83 -14.55
C GLN A 106 -11.94 7.99 -13.33
N LEU A 107 -11.36 8.25 -12.16
CA LEU A 107 -11.69 7.53 -10.92
C LEU A 107 -13.07 7.89 -10.36
N ARG A 108 -13.60 9.08 -10.68
CA ARG A 108 -14.97 9.45 -10.30
C ARG A 108 -16.03 8.83 -11.23
N GLN A 109 -15.67 8.58 -12.48
CA GLN A 109 -16.56 8.02 -13.51
C GLN A 109 -16.42 6.50 -13.69
N SER A 110 -15.44 5.87 -13.04
CA SER A 110 -15.27 4.42 -13.10
C SER A 110 -16.49 3.70 -12.57
N ASP A 111 -16.80 2.54 -13.17
CA ASP A 111 -17.98 1.74 -12.86
C ASP A 111 -18.22 1.53 -11.35
N ALA A 112 -19.48 1.29 -10.97
CA ALA A 112 -19.91 1.12 -9.57
C ALA A 112 -19.05 0.11 -8.78
N ASN A 113 -18.52 -0.92 -9.45
CA ASN A 113 -17.63 -1.92 -8.82
C ASN A 113 -16.29 -1.34 -8.34
N ILE A 114 -15.79 -0.27 -8.98
CA ILE A 114 -14.61 0.50 -8.50
C ILE A 114 -15.06 1.52 -7.44
N ALA A 115 -16.30 2.02 -7.52
CA ALA A 115 -16.83 2.95 -6.54
C ALA A 115 -16.91 2.34 -5.13
N ASP A 116 -17.12 1.02 -5.04
CA ASP A 116 -17.14 0.28 -3.77
C ASP A 116 -15.74 -0.08 -3.24
N LEU A 117 -14.67 0.24 -3.99
CA LEU A 117 -13.30 0.04 -3.51
C LEU A 117 -12.92 1.10 -2.47
N GLN A 118 -12.11 0.65 -1.52
CA GLN A 118 -11.44 1.48 -0.53
C GLN A 118 -10.63 2.59 -1.22
N GLU A 119 -10.89 3.84 -0.86
CA GLU A 119 -10.21 5.01 -1.44
C GLU A 119 -8.70 4.95 -1.22
N GLU A 120 -8.27 4.26 -0.16
CA GLU A 120 -6.89 4.01 0.21
C GLU A 120 -6.15 3.13 -0.82
N CYS A 121 -6.88 2.33 -1.61
CA CYS A 121 -6.30 1.51 -2.68
C CYS A 121 -6.10 2.29 -3.99
N LEU A 122 -6.62 3.51 -4.09
CA LEU A 122 -6.66 4.29 -5.32
C LEU A 122 -5.60 5.38 -5.28
N PHE A 123 -4.88 5.55 -6.39
CA PHE A 123 -4.01 6.71 -6.57
C PHE A 123 -3.79 7.02 -8.05
N SER A 124 -3.39 8.27 -8.31
CA SER A 124 -3.13 8.79 -9.65
C SER A 124 -1.77 9.46 -9.69
N VAL A 125 -1.03 9.22 -10.77
CA VAL A 125 0.19 9.95 -11.11
C VAL A 125 -0.13 10.93 -12.23
N ILE A 126 0.10 12.22 -11.99
CA ILE A 126 -0.05 13.29 -12.97
C ILE A 126 1.34 13.60 -13.52
N TYR A 127 1.49 13.59 -14.85
CA TYR A 127 2.80 13.68 -15.48
C TYR A 127 2.78 14.44 -16.82
N GLY A 128 3.98 14.89 -17.24
CA GLY A 128 4.17 15.64 -18.46
C GLY A 128 3.66 17.07 -18.40
N ASP A 129 3.75 17.78 -19.53
CA ASP A 129 3.32 19.18 -19.64
C ASP A 129 1.81 19.32 -19.88
N ASP A 130 1.19 18.29 -20.48
CA ASP A 130 -0.24 18.23 -20.75
C ASP A 130 -1.06 17.69 -19.56
N TYR A 131 -0.43 17.48 -18.40
CA TYR A 131 -1.07 16.95 -17.17
C TYR A 131 -1.81 15.61 -17.38
N GLU A 132 -1.17 14.71 -18.13
CA GLU A 132 -1.71 13.37 -18.37
C GLU A 132 -1.83 12.58 -17.06
N THR A 133 -2.84 11.71 -16.97
CA THR A 133 -3.09 10.90 -15.78
C THR A 133 -2.76 9.42 -16.00
N LEU A 134 -2.14 8.81 -14.98
CA LEU A 134 -2.05 7.37 -14.80
C LEU A 134 -2.82 7.02 -13.52
N ASP A 135 -4.07 6.57 -13.71
CA ASP A 135 -4.97 6.18 -12.63
C ASP A 135 -4.84 4.68 -12.33
N LEU A 136 -4.58 4.36 -11.06
CA LEU A 136 -4.23 3.02 -10.60
C LEU A 136 -5.10 2.57 -9.43
N VAL A 137 -5.37 1.26 -9.41
CA VAL A 137 -6.03 0.56 -8.31
C VAL A 137 -5.09 -0.53 -7.82
N ALA A 138 -4.72 -0.43 -6.54
CA ALA A 138 -3.97 -1.44 -5.81
C ALA A 138 -4.87 -2.57 -5.31
N SER A 139 -4.25 -3.72 -5.05
CA SER A 139 -4.88 -4.87 -4.37
C SER A 139 -5.28 -4.53 -2.93
N CYS A 140 -4.50 -3.68 -2.26
CA CYS A 140 -4.74 -3.20 -0.91
C CYS A 140 -4.17 -1.77 -0.70
N GLY A 141 -4.64 -1.10 0.35
CA GLY A 141 -4.18 0.27 0.67
C GLY A 141 -2.71 0.33 1.11
N GLU A 142 -2.15 -0.77 1.62
CA GLU A 142 -0.73 -0.85 1.96
C GLU A 142 0.15 -0.69 0.71
N ASP A 143 -0.13 -1.45 -0.35
CA ASP A 143 0.59 -1.36 -1.62
C ASP A 143 0.49 0.04 -2.23
N ALA A 144 -0.71 0.64 -2.22
CA ALA A 144 -0.90 2.02 -2.67
C ALA A 144 -0.05 3.01 -1.84
N ASN A 145 -0.07 2.89 -0.51
CA ASN A 145 0.68 3.77 0.39
C ASN A 145 2.20 3.67 0.18
N ILE A 146 2.73 2.46 -0.03
CA ILE A 146 4.16 2.26 -0.33
C ILE A 146 4.54 3.01 -1.61
N TRP A 147 3.76 2.84 -2.68
CA TRP A 147 4.02 3.45 -3.97
C TRP A 147 3.88 4.97 -3.93
N VAL A 148 2.84 5.49 -3.29
CA VAL A 148 2.66 6.93 -3.09
C VAL A 148 3.82 7.52 -2.30
N THR A 149 4.21 6.90 -1.18
CA THR A 149 5.32 7.36 -0.33
C THR A 149 6.64 7.37 -1.09
N GLY A 150 6.95 6.27 -1.80
CA GLY A 150 8.18 6.16 -2.58
C GLY A 150 8.26 7.18 -3.71
N LEU A 151 7.17 7.38 -4.45
CA LEU A 151 7.11 8.37 -5.53
C LEU A 151 7.16 9.81 -5.00
N MET A 152 6.44 10.12 -3.91
CA MET A 152 6.47 11.44 -3.28
C MET A 152 7.88 11.82 -2.80
N ALA A 153 8.65 10.88 -2.28
CA ALA A 153 10.02 11.15 -1.88
C ALA A 153 10.95 11.45 -3.08
N LEU A 154 10.78 10.72 -4.18
CA LEU A 154 11.53 10.95 -5.43
C LEU A 154 11.21 12.32 -6.04
N THR A 155 9.94 12.74 -6.02
CA THR A 155 9.52 14.03 -6.57
C THR A 155 9.82 15.19 -5.63
N SER A 156 9.74 14.99 -4.31
CA SER A 156 10.08 16.03 -3.31
C SER A 156 11.56 16.39 -3.34
N THR A 157 12.43 15.44 -3.67
CA THR A 157 13.87 15.71 -3.87
C THR A 157 14.10 16.71 -5.01
N LYS A 158 13.18 16.81 -5.99
CA LYS A 158 13.23 17.86 -7.02
C LYS A 158 12.92 19.25 -6.48
N CYS A 159 11.98 19.38 -5.54
CA CYS A 159 11.60 20.67 -4.98
C CYS A 159 12.76 21.36 -4.25
N GLN A 160 13.78 20.62 -3.81
CA GLN A 160 15.00 21.21 -3.24
C GLN A 160 15.95 21.79 -4.30
N PHE A 161 15.96 21.28 -5.54
CA PHE A 161 16.87 21.75 -6.60
C PHE A 161 16.32 22.91 -7.44
N PHE A 162 15.01 23.17 -7.40
CA PHE A 162 14.39 24.33 -8.07
C PHE A 162 14.26 25.57 -7.17
N TYR A 163 14.72 25.51 -5.92
CA TYR A 163 14.62 26.59 -4.93
C TYR A 163 15.99 27.14 -4.46
N ILE A 164 17.05 26.91 -5.24
CA ILE A 164 18.40 27.48 -5.00
C ILE A 164 18.86 28.30 -6.20
#